data_AF-A0A968KLJ1-F1
#
_entry.id   AF-A0A968KLJ1-F1
#
_cell.length_a   1.000
_cell.length_b   1.000
_cell.length_c   1.000
_cell.angle_alpha   90.00
_cell.angle_beta   90.00
_cell.angle_gamma   90.00
#
_symmetry.space_group_name_H-M   'P 1'
#
loop_
_entity.id
_entity.type
_entity.pdbx_description
1 polymer ?
#
loop_
_entity_poly.entity_id
_entity_poly.type
_entity_poly.pdbx_seq_one_letter_code
_entity_poly.pdbx_strand_id
1 'polypeptide(L)'
;MKILILASGPSARKIDFDLLPADVQIMGVNGTVHWAPRLDYWFTLDRCSKNKMRFQNRRQGVRYFAALPAGIHVPPGVTRLNRVSLTGRNGAFPTPATARRGTPEWWFWWWSATPTLSEVPGTIHTGNSAWGALQLAVQLGYREIYLAGVDGTQDRRVEGGRPNNLSHLPLLFISALPQLERLGARVINLSMNSRVECFEKIEFEKAFNLEKVA
;
A
#
# COMPACT_ATOMS: atom_id res chain seq x y z
N MET A 1 -4.77 -0.36 18.10
CA MET A 1 -3.77 -1.22 17.43
C MET A 1 -3.11 -0.41 16.35
N LYS A 2 -1.78 -0.48 16.26
CA LYS A 2 -0.96 0.30 15.32
C LYS A 2 -0.41 -0.58 14.22
N ILE A 3 -0.33 -0.05 13.00
CA ILE A 3 0.30 -0.75 11.89
C ILE A 3 1.10 0.19 11.00
N LEU A 4 2.29 -0.24 10.62
CA LEU A 4 3.10 0.36 9.58
C LEU A 4 2.89 -0.37 8.26
N ILE A 5 2.37 0.34 7.25
CA ILE A 5 2.38 -0.11 5.87
C ILE A 5 3.71 0.32 5.25
N LEU A 6 4.56 -0.67 4.99
CA LEU A 6 5.90 -0.48 4.48
C LEU A 6 5.94 -0.80 2.98
N ALA A 7 6.16 0.23 2.17
CA ALA A 7 6.39 0.15 0.74
C ALA A 7 7.86 0.37 0.37
N SER A 8 8.17 0.25 -0.92
CA SER A 8 9.53 0.21 -1.43
C SER A 8 10.10 1.56 -1.88
N GLY A 9 9.37 2.66 -1.70
CA GLY A 9 9.85 3.98 -2.08
C GLY A 9 11.05 4.43 -1.24
N PRO A 10 11.87 5.38 -1.74
CA PRO A 10 13.13 5.77 -1.10
C PRO A 10 13.01 6.25 0.35
N SER A 11 11.88 6.83 0.77
CA SER A 11 11.70 7.29 2.16
C SER A 11 11.71 6.15 3.17
N ALA A 12 11.42 4.92 2.75
CA ALA A 12 11.46 3.76 3.66
C ALA A 12 12.87 3.48 4.23
N ARG A 13 13.94 4.05 3.63
CA ARG A 13 15.29 3.97 4.18
C ARG A 13 15.47 4.70 5.51
N LYS A 14 14.56 5.61 5.85
CA LYS A 14 14.57 6.36 7.12
C LYS A 14 13.91 5.59 8.28
N ILE A 15 13.30 4.44 8.01
CA ILE A 15 12.66 3.65 9.05
C ILE A 15 13.73 2.85 9.79
N ASP A 16 13.93 3.20 11.05
CA ASP A 16 14.74 2.41 11.96
C ASP A 16 13.87 1.34 12.62
N PHE A 17 14.10 0.08 12.26
CA PHE A 17 13.29 -1.03 12.76
C PHE A 17 13.58 -1.36 14.22
N ASP A 18 14.75 -0.99 14.73
CA ASP A 18 15.13 -1.26 16.12
C ASP A 18 14.44 -0.28 17.08
N LEU A 19 13.99 0.88 16.55
CA LEU A 19 13.25 1.89 17.31
C LEU A 19 11.72 1.76 17.17
N LEU A 20 11.22 0.83 16.33
CA LEU A 20 9.78 0.61 16.20
C LEU A 20 9.22 -0.02 17.49
N PRO A 21 8.17 0.58 18.10
CA PRO A 21 7.53 -0.03 19.26
C PRO A 21 7.01 -1.43 18.98
N ALA A 22 7.13 -2.34 19.95
CA ALA A 22 6.78 -3.75 19.78
C ALA A 22 5.29 -3.99 19.45
N ASP A 23 4.42 -3.06 19.83
CA ASP A 23 2.97 -3.08 19.54
C ASP A 23 2.62 -2.58 18.13
N VAL A 24 3.59 -2.08 17.36
CA VAL A 24 3.41 -1.71 15.96
C VAL A 24 3.63 -2.94 15.08
N GLN A 25 2.56 -3.35 14.40
CA GLN A 25 2.63 -4.42 13.42
C GLN A 25 3.14 -3.88 12.07
N ILE A 26 3.81 -4.70 11.27
CA ILE A 26 4.39 -4.28 9.98
C ILE A 26 3.75 -5.07 8.84
N MET A 27 3.11 -4.36 7.91
CA MET A 27 2.62 -4.89 6.64
C MET A 27 3.52 -4.44 5.51
N GLY A 28 4.36 -5.36 5.02
CA GLY A 28 5.21 -5.14 3.87
C GLY A 28 4.44 -5.33 2.56
N VAL A 29 4.61 -4.44 1.59
CA VAL A 29 4.09 -4.65 0.23
C VAL A 29 5.17 -5.10 -0.75
N ASN A 30 4.85 -6.07 -1.60
CA ASN A 30 5.71 -6.50 -2.71
C ASN A 30 7.16 -6.81 -2.30
N GLY A 31 8.12 -5.98 -2.74
CA GLY A 31 9.57 -6.22 -2.60
C GLY A 31 10.12 -5.99 -1.20
N THR A 32 9.35 -5.37 -0.30
CA THR A 32 9.74 -5.15 1.09
C THR A 32 10.11 -6.42 1.84
N VAL A 33 9.52 -7.56 1.47
CA VAL A 33 9.84 -8.88 2.03
C VAL A 33 11.32 -9.25 1.94
N HIS A 34 12.05 -8.68 0.99
CA HIS A 34 13.47 -9.01 0.74
C HIS A 34 14.45 -8.25 1.63
N TRP A 35 14.05 -7.12 2.23
CA TRP A 35 14.98 -6.25 2.94
C TRP A 35 14.48 -5.80 4.32
N ALA A 36 13.17 -5.81 4.57
CA ALA A 36 12.67 -5.50 5.90
C ALA A 36 13.08 -6.61 6.89
N PRO A 37 13.72 -6.29 8.03
CA PRO A 37 14.21 -7.32 8.96
C PRO A 37 13.06 -8.12 9.58
N ARG A 38 11.91 -7.47 9.82
CA ARG A 38 10.70 -8.08 10.35
C ARG A 38 9.48 -7.68 9.51
N LEU A 39 8.54 -8.60 9.36
CA LEU A 39 7.18 -8.36 8.88
C LEU A 39 6.21 -9.23 9.68
N ASP A 40 5.03 -8.70 9.98
CA ASP A 40 3.91 -9.47 10.54
C ASP A 40 2.95 -9.90 9.42
N TYR A 41 2.79 -9.03 8.43
CA TYR A 41 1.97 -9.22 7.25
C TYR A 41 2.75 -8.93 5.96
N TRP A 42 2.36 -9.63 4.89
CA TRP A 42 2.78 -9.29 3.54
C TRP A 42 1.57 -9.17 2.62
N PHE A 43 1.55 -8.14 1.78
CA PHE A 43 0.44 -7.88 0.87
C PHE A 43 0.90 -7.64 -0.57
N THR A 44 0.12 -8.16 -1.53
CA THR A 44 0.19 -7.72 -2.93
C THR A 44 -1.19 -7.68 -3.59
N LEU A 45 -1.30 -6.83 -4.60
CA LEU A 45 -2.33 -6.92 -5.63
C LEU A 45 -1.75 -7.04 -7.04
N ASP A 46 -0.43 -7.07 -7.17
CA ASP A 46 0.26 -7.14 -8.45
C ASP A 46 0.58 -8.60 -8.79
N ARG A 47 0.11 -9.02 -9.98
CA ARG A 47 0.20 -10.38 -10.52
C ARG A 47 1.54 -10.70 -11.19
N CYS A 48 2.54 -9.82 -11.09
CA CYS A 48 3.83 -10.04 -11.72
C CYS A 48 4.53 -11.32 -11.21
N SER A 49 5.39 -11.90 -12.05
CA SER A 49 6.14 -13.13 -11.74
C SER A 49 6.96 -13.02 -10.44
N LYS A 50 7.53 -11.83 -10.17
CA LYS A 50 8.25 -11.55 -8.92
C LYS A 50 7.37 -11.72 -7.68
N ASN A 51 6.12 -11.25 -7.71
CA ASN A 51 5.20 -11.43 -6.60
C ASN A 51 4.69 -12.86 -6.48
N LYS A 52 4.51 -13.57 -7.60
CA LYS A 52 4.21 -15.01 -7.58
C LYS A 52 5.29 -15.78 -6.85
N MET A 53 6.56 -15.51 -7.17
CA MET A 53 7.70 -16.11 -6.48
C MET A 53 7.70 -15.80 -4.97
N ARG A 54 7.34 -14.58 -4.56
CA ARG A 54 7.34 -14.16 -3.13
C ARG A 54 6.33 -14.93 -2.30
N PHE A 55 5.10 -15.11 -2.78
CA PHE A 55 4.10 -15.86 -2.02
C PHE A 55 4.23 -17.38 -2.19
N GLN A 56 5.07 -17.86 -3.12
CA GLN A 56 5.52 -19.25 -3.17
C GLN A 56 6.67 -19.52 -2.18
N ASN A 57 7.60 -18.57 -2.04
CA ASN A 57 8.77 -18.66 -1.16
C ASN A 57 8.58 -17.76 0.09
N ARG A 58 7.62 -18.14 0.92
CA ARG A 58 7.19 -17.32 2.06
C ARG A 58 8.23 -17.34 3.18
N ARG A 59 8.42 -16.17 3.79
CA ARG A 59 9.06 -16.03 5.09
C ARG A 59 8.21 -16.68 6.18
N GLN A 60 8.84 -17.50 7.02
CA GLN A 60 8.22 -18.07 8.21
C GLN A 60 7.70 -16.97 9.14
N GLY A 61 6.56 -17.20 9.78
CA GLY A 61 5.93 -16.26 10.74
C GLY A 61 5.17 -15.08 10.10
N VAL A 62 5.28 -14.86 8.79
CA VAL A 62 4.59 -13.76 8.09
C VAL A 62 3.26 -14.24 7.52
N ARG A 63 2.18 -13.49 7.74
CA ARG A 63 0.85 -13.76 7.14
C ARG A 63 0.73 -13.11 5.76
N TYR A 64 0.49 -13.92 4.72
CA TYR A 64 0.47 -13.45 3.32
C TYR A 64 -0.96 -13.21 2.83
N PHE A 65 -1.18 -12.07 2.19
CA PHE A 65 -2.44 -11.67 1.56
C PHE A 65 -2.21 -11.31 0.10
N ALA A 66 -3.08 -11.80 -0.78
CA ALA A 66 -3.00 -11.54 -2.21
C ALA A 66 -4.39 -11.18 -2.78
N ALA A 67 -4.57 -9.91 -3.15
CA ALA A 67 -5.75 -9.43 -3.86
C ALA A 67 -5.57 -9.63 -5.37
N LEU A 68 -5.92 -10.82 -5.85
CA LEU A 68 -5.71 -11.22 -7.24
C LEU A 68 -7.05 -11.51 -7.91
N PRO A 69 -7.20 -11.26 -9.22
CA PRO A 69 -8.39 -11.70 -9.95
C PRO A 69 -8.66 -13.20 -9.82
N ALA A 70 -9.91 -13.59 -10.08
CA ALA A 70 -10.30 -14.99 -10.20
C ALA A 70 -9.44 -15.74 -11.24
N GLY A 71 -9.24 -17.04 -11.02
CA GLY A 71 -8.47 -17.92 -11.92
C GLY A 71 -6.95 -17.86 -11.77
N ILE A 72 -6.39 -16.96 -10.94
CA ILE A 72 -4.96 -17.02 -10.60
C ILE A 72 -4.75 -18.04 -9.47
N HIS A 73 -3.78 -18.94 -9.58
CA HIS A 73 -3.47 -19.83 -8.47
C HIS A 73 -2.84 -19.04 -7.30
N VAL A 74 -3.30 -19.33 -6.08
CA VAL A 74 -2.74 -18.83 -4.81
C VAL A 74 -2.41 -20.06 -3.96
N PRO A 75 -1.15 -20.23 -3.52
CA PRO A 75 -0.76 -21.44 -2.82
C PRO A 75 -1.37 -21.52 -1.41
N PRO A 76 -1.49 -22.72 -0.82
CA PRO A 76 -2.00 -22.91 0.54
C PRO A 76 -1.30 -22.05 1.58
N GLY A 77 -2.08 -21.44 2.48
CA GLY A 77 -1.62 -20.52 3.53
C GLY A 77 -1.28 -19.10 3.05
N VAL A 78 -1.69 -18.73 1.84
CA VAL A 78 -1.81 -17.34 1.42
C VAL A 78 -3.29 -17.00 1.36
N THR A 79 -3.71 -15.96 2.05
CA THR A 79 -5.11 -15.50 2.06
C THR A 79 -5.41 -14.79 0.76
N ARG A 80 -6.29 -15.38 -0.05
CA ARG A 80 -6.81 -14.74 -1.26
C ARG A 80 -7.86 -13.70 -0.89
N LEU A 81 -7.72 -12.50 -1.43
CA LEU A 81 -8.70 -11.42 -1.35
C LEU A 81 -9.32 -11.20 -2.73
N ASN A 82 -10.59 -10.82 -2.77
CA ASN A 82 -11.28 -10.47 -4.00
C ASN A 82 -10.80 -9.10 -4.48
N ARG A 83 -10.29 -9.00 -5.71
CA ARG A 83 -9.87 -7.72 -6.29
C ARG A 83 -10.96 -7.16 -7.19
N VAL A 84 -11.49 -5.99 -6.84
CA VAL A 84 -12.48 -5.26 -7.63
C VAL A 84 -11.79 -4.10 -8.35
N SER A 85 -12.15 -3.86 -9.61
CA SER A 85 -11.63 -2.75 -10.41
C SER A 85 -12.76 -1.97 -11.06
N LEU A 86 -12.64 -0.64 -11.09
CA LEU A 86 -13.64 0.28 -11.64
C LEU A 86 -13.85 0.07 -13.14
N THR A 87 -12.77 -0.24 -13.83
CA THR A 87 -12.82 -0.69 -15.22
C THR A 87 -12.45 -2.17 -15.21
N GLY A 88 -13.34 -3.05 -15.70
CA GLY A 88 -12.95 -4.43 -16.00
C GLY A 88 -11.67 -4.43 -16.84
N ARG A 89 -10.85 -5.50 -16.74
CA ARG A 89 -9.53 -5.59 -17.41
C ARG A 89 -9.62 -5.01 -18.82
N ASN A 90 -8.86 -3.95 -19.10
CA ASN A 90 -8.66 -3.33 -20.42
C ASN A 90 -9.76 -2.36 -20.91
N GLY A 91 -10.02 -1.26 -20.20
CA GLY A 91 -10.68 -0.11 -20.84
C GLY A 91 -12.12 -0.35 -21.28
N ALA A 92 -12.85 -1.23 -20.58
CA ALA A 92 -14.28 -1.46 -20.84
C ALA A 92 -15.15 -0.21 -20.62
N PHE A 93 -14.61 0.83 -19.99
CA PHE A 93 -15.19 2.16 -19.93
C PHE A 93 -14.31 3.14 -20.71
N PRO A 94 -14.89 4.00 -21.57
CA PRO A 94 -14.12 4.99 -22.30
C PRO A 94 -13.25 5.81 -21.34
N THR A 95 -12.05 6.19 -21.77
CA THR A 95 -11.27 7.21 -21.06
C THR A 95 -12.20 8.39 -20.78
N PRO A 96 -12.31 8.88 -19.53
CA PRO A 96 -13.05 10.10 -19.27
C PRO A 96 -12.60 11.17 -20.27
N ALA A 97 -13.51 11.90 -20.90
CA ALA A 97 -13.17 12.90 -21.92
C ALA A 97 -12.15 13.94 -21.42
N THR A 98 -12.03 14.07 -20.10
CA THR A 98 -11.11 14.95 -19.37
C THR A 98 -9.72 14.34 -19.11
N ALA A 99 -9.52 13.03 -19.24
CA ALA A 99 -8.29 12.33 -18.90
C ALA A 99 -7.32 12.28 -20.09
N ARG A 100 -6.50 13.33 -20.26
CA ARG A 100 -5.43 13.36 -21.28
C ARG A 100 -4.33 12.34 -20.94
N ARG A 101 -3.82 11.63 -21.95
CA ARG A 101 -2.76 10.63 -21.77
C ARG A 101 -1.58 11.21 -20.99
N GLY A 102 -1.17 10.51 -19.93
CA GLY A 102 -0.05 10.89 -19.08
C GLY A 102 -0.41 11.72 -17.85
N THR A 103 -1.62 12.26 -17.76
CA THR A 103 -2.08 12.97 -16.55
C THR A 103 -2.40 11.99 -15.40
N PRO A 104 -2.43 12.45 -14.15
CA PRO A 104 -2.87 11.64 -13.00
C PRO A 104 -4.20 10.90 -13.21
N GLU A 105 -5.20 11.55 -13.80
CA GLU A 105 -6.53 11.00 -14.07
C GLU A 105 -6.47 9.88 -15.11
N TRP A 106 -5.64 10.06 -16.14
CA TRP A 106 -5.42 9.01 -17.12
C TRP A 106 -4.73 7.80 -16.51
N TRP A 107 -3.73 7.99 -15.64
CA TRP A 107 -3.10 6.88 -14.93
C TRP A 107 -4.04 6.21 -13.93
N PHE A 108 -4.89 6.97 -13.25
CA PHE A 108 -5.94 6.45 -12.39
C PHE A 108 -6.86 5.50 -13.17
N TRP A 109 -7.35 5.94 -14.33
CA TRP A 109 -8.17 5.12 -15.23
C TRP A 109 -7.39 3.92 -15.82
N TRP A 110 -6.16 4.14 -16.29
CA TRP A 110 -5.32 3.12 -16.93
C TRP A 110 -5.01 1.95 -16.01
N TRP A 111 -4.76 2.24 -14.72
CA TRP A 111 -4.55 1.22 -13.71
C TRP A 111 -5.84 0.58 -13.18
N SER A 112 -6.99 0.96 -13.74
CA SER A 112 -8.32 0.59 -13.26
C SER A 112 -8.50 0.90 -11.77
N ALA A 113 -7.86 1.98 -11.30
CA ALA A 113 -7.91 2.38 -9.91
C ALA A 113 -9.37 2.64 -9.52
N THR A 114 -9.73 2.16 -8.35
CA THR A 114 -11.09 2.25 -7.82
C THR A 114 -11.01 3.14 -6.60
N PRO A 115 -11.69 4.30 -6.62
CA PRO A 115 -11.70 5.21 -5.48
C PRO A 115 -12.38 4.52 -4.30
N THR A 116 -12.22 5.10 -3.12
CA THR A 116 -12.81 4.64 -1.86
C THR A 116 -12.30 3.26 -1.42
N LEU A 117 -12.34 3.01 -0.12
CA LEU A 117 -12.08 1.71 0.48
C LEU A 117 -13.25 0.77 0.21
N SER A 118 -12.97 -0.51 -0.01
CA SER A 118 -14.03 -1.52 -0.08
C SER A 118 -14.66 -1.76 1.30
N GLU A 119 -15.98 -1.68 1.38
CA GLU A 119 -16.75 -1.98 2.60
C GLU A 119 -17.11 -3.45 2.74
N VAL A 120 -16.88 -4.25 1.70
CA VAL A 120 -17.14 -5.69 1.71
C VAL A 120 -15.91 -6.41 2.27
N PRO A 121 -16.02 -7.14 3.39
CA PRO A 121 -14.90 -7.88 3.96
C PRO A 121 -14.27 -8.84 2.94
N GLY A 122 -12.93 -8.87 2.91
CA GLY A 122 -12.20 -9.73 1.99
C GLY A 122 -12.13 -9.20 0.55
N THR A 123 -12.69 -8.01 0.28
CA THR A 123 -12.60 -7.34 -1.02
C THR A 123 -11.66 -6.15 -0.97
N ILE A 124 -10.84 -5.96 -2.01
CA ILE A 124 -9.88 -4.88 -2.14
C ILE A 124 -10.11 -4.18 -3.49
N HIS A 125 -10.35 -2.88 -3.43
CA HIS A 125 -10.41 -1.99 -4.57
C HIS A 125 -9.03 -1.82 -5.22
N THR A 126 -9.01 -1.86 -6.54
CA THR A 126 -7.79 -1.77 -7.34
C THR A 126 -7.11 -0.41 -7.21
N GLY A 127 -5.78 -0.41 -7.31
CA GLY A 127 -4.92 0.77 -7.30
C GLY A 127 -3.46 0.31 -7.35
N ASN A 128 -2.60 0.89 -6.50
CA ASN A 128 -1.28 0.32 -6.22
C ASN A 128 -1.31 -0.61 -4.98
N SER A 129 -0.23 -1.33 -4.72
CA SER A 129 -0.20 -2.27 -3.58
C SER A 129 -0.25 -1.58 -2.21
N ALA A 130 0.26 -0.35 -2.07
CA ALA A 130 0.12 0.39 -0.82
C ALA A 130 -1.35 0.78 -0.53
N TRP A 131 -2.12 1.12 -1.56
CA TRP A 131 -3.56 1.36 -1.48
C TRP A 131 -4.33 0.11 -1.05
N GLY A 132 -4.00 -1.04 -1.63
CA GLY A 132 -4.61 -2.30 -1.20
C GLY A 132 -4.25 -2.68 0.23
N ALA A 133 -3.01 -2.41 0.66
CA ALA A 133 -2.56 -2.61 2.03
C ALA A 133 -3.31 -1.70 3.02
N LEU A 134 -3.59 -0.45 2.66
CA LEU A 134 -4.40 0.46 3.49
C LEU A 134 -5.80 -0.10 3.71
N GLN A 135 -6.46 -0.57 2.65
CA GLN A 135 -7.77 -1.21 2.76
C GLN A 135 -7.74 -2.45 3.65
N LEU A 136 -6.73 -3.31 3.47
CA LEU A 136 -6.57 -4.50 4.29
C LEU A 136 -6.33 -4.13 5.77
N ALA A 137 -5.49 -3.14 6.06
CA ALA A 137 -5.24 -2.67 7.42
C ALA A 137 -6.55 -2.22 8.11
N VAL A 138 -7.39 -1.46 7.40
CA VAL A 138 -8.69 -1.02 7.90
C VAL A 138 -9.63 -2.21 8.18
N GLN A 139 -9.71 -3.17 7.25
CA GLN A 139 -10.52 -4.39 7.40
C GLN A 139 -10.03 -5.30 8.53
N LEU A 140 -8.72 -5.32 8.81
CA LEU A 140 -8.13 -6.01 9.96
C LEU A 140 -8.37 -5.28 11.29
N GLY A 141 -9.05 -4.13 11.29
CA GLY A 141 -9.40 -3.40 12.51
C GLY A 141 -8.35 -2.38 12.97
N TYR A 142 -7.29 -2.12 12.18
CA TYR A 142 -6.34 -1.07 12.53
C TYR A 142 -6.96 0.32 12.35
N ARG A 143 -6.66 1.21 13.29
CA ARG A 143 -7.17 2.58 13.33
C ARG A 143 -6.06 3.63 13.45
N GLU A 144 -4.84 3.23 13.75
CA GLU A 144 -3.67 4.08 13.69
C GLU A 144 -2.70 3.44 12.69
N ILE A 145 -2.60 4.05 11.51
CA ILE A 145 -1.95 3.47 10.33
C ILE A 145 -0.84 4.42 9.88
N TYR A 146 0.39 3.94 9.83
CA TYR A 146 1.54 4.68 9.35
C TYR A 146 1.90 4.23 7.93
N LEU A 147 2.28 5.17 7.06
CA LEU A 147 2.75 4.91 5.70
C LEU A 147 4.24 5.25 5.58
N ALA A 148 5.06 4.30 5.14
CA ALA A 148 6.46 4.55 4.80
C ALA A 148 6.79 3.99 3.40
N GLY A 149 7.61 4.70 2.62
CA GLY A 149 7.96 4.30 1.26
C GLY A 149 6.83 4.46 0.24
N VAL A 150 5.81 5.25 0.56
CA VAL A 150 4.71 5.61 -0.35
C VAL A 150 4.97 6.99 -0.93
N ASP A 151 6.07 7.13 -1.67
CA ASP A 151 6.57 8.45 -2.10
C ASP A 151 5.82 9.05 -3.29
N GLY A 152 5.24 8.23 -4.17
CA GLY A 152 4.59 8.72 -5.39
C GLY A 152 5.58 9.34 -6.40
N THR A 153 6.87 9.05 -6.29
CA THR A 153 7.92 9.47 -7.24
C THR A 153 8.36 8.32 -8.16
N GLN A 154 9.22 8.61 -9.14
CA GLN A 154 9.85 7.60 -10.01
C GLN A 154 11.26 7.20 -9.54
N ASP A 155 11.61 7.57 -8.31
CA ASP A 155 12.93 7.29 -7.75
C ASP A 155 13.15 5.79 -7.57
N ARG A 156 14.42 5.41 -7.45
CA ARG A 156 14.81 4.01 -7.30
C ARG A 156 14.28 3.46 -5.97
N ARG A 157 13.62 2.30 -6.06
CA ARG A 157 13.13 1.55 -4.89
C ARG A 157 14.28 1.12 -3.97
N VAL A 158 13.96 0.81 -2.71
CA VAL A 158 14.92 0.27 -1.74
C VAL A 158 15.61 -0.98 -2.27
N GLU A 159 14.85 -1.97 -2.74
CA GLU A 159 15.38 -3.20 -3.35
C GLU A 159 15.91 -3.03 -4.79
N GLY A 160 15.89 -1.81 -5.33
CA GLY A 160 16.27 -1.53 -6.70
C GLY A 160 15.14 -1.63 -7.74
N GLY A 161 15.45 -1.19 -8.96
CA GLY A 161 14.44 -0.90 -9.99
C GLY A 161 13.69 0.42 -9.74
N ARG A 162 12.88 0.83 -10.72
CA ARG A 162 12.04 2.03 -10.63
C ARG A 162 10.56 1.65 -10.68
N PRO A 163 9.67 2.41 -10.02
CA PRO A 163 8.25 2.23 -10.20
C PRO A 163 7.79 2.71 -11.58
N ASN A 164 6.63 2.23 -12.00
CA ASN A 164 5.88 2.85 -13.09
C ASN A 164 5.42 4.25 -12.68
N ASN A 165 4.68 4.94 -13.55
CA ASN A 165 4.11 6.24 -13.20
C ASN A 165 3.13 6.12 -12.00
N LEU A 166 3.41 6.88 -10.94
CA LEU A 166 2.66 6.92 -9.69
C LEU A 166 1.89 8.25 -9.49
N SER A 167 1.73 9.08 -10.52
CA SER A 167 1.11 10.40 -10.41
C SER A 167 -0.36 10.36 -9.98
N HIS A 168 -1.03 9.21 -10.13
CA HIS A 168 -2.41 8.98 -9.72
C HIS A 168 -2.59 8.72 -8.22
N LEU A 169 -1.52 8.45 -7.46
CA LEU A 169 -1.64 8.10 -6.04
C LEU A 169 -2.33 9.17 -5.19
N PRO A 170 -2.07 10.49 -5.37
CA PRO A 170 -2.77 11.51 -4.58
C PRO A 170 -4.30 11.43 -4.76
N LEU A 171 -4.78 11.26 -5.99
CA LEU A 171 -6.21 11.09 -6.31
C LEU A 171 -6.81 9.86 -5.62
N LEU A 172 -6.02 8.79 -5.55
CA LEU A 172 -6.46 7.53 -4.95
C LEU A 172 -6.58 7.65 -3.43
N PHE A 173 -5.53 8.13 -2.75
CA PHE A 173 -5.53 8.22 -1.30
C PHE A 173 -6.49 9.29 -0.76
N ILE A 174 -6.64 10.43 -1.43
CA ILE A 174 -7.60 11.48 -1.01
C ILE A 174 -9.05 10.96 -1.07
N SER A 175 -9.35 10.03 -1.98
CA SER A 175 -10.69 9.45 -2.12
C SER A 175 -11.14 8.63 -0.91
N ALA A 176 -10.23 8.22 -0.03
CA ALA A 176 -10.55 7.46 1.18
C ALA A 176 -10.86 8.34 2.40
N LEU A 177 -10.55 9.65 2.37
CA LEU A 177 -10.64 10.49 3.57
C LEU A 177 -12.00 10.41 4.29
N PRO A 178 -13.16 10.53 3.59
CA PRO A 178 -14.46 10.47 4.27
C PRO A 178 -14.72 9.13 4.97
N GLN A 179 -14.23 8.02 4.40
CA GLN A 179 -14.40 6.70 5.02
C GLN A 179 -13.44 6.49 6.18
N LEU A 180 -12.20 6.96 6.07
CA LEU A 180 -11.22 6.89 7.14
C LEU A 180 -11.72 7.66 8.37
N GLU A 181 -12.23 8.88 8.17
CA GLU A 181 -12.83 9.70 9.22
C GLU A 181 -14.02 8.98 9.88
N ARG A 182 -14.99 8.52 9.09
CA ARG A 182 -16.16 7.78 9.60
C ARG A 182 -15.78 6.52 10.38
N LEU A 183 -14.70 5.84 9.98
CA LEU A 183 -14.23 4.62 10.65
C LEU A 183 -13.35 4.91 11.88
N GLY A 184 -13.06 6.18 12.18
CA GLY A 184 -12.13 6.59 13.23
C GLY A 184 -10.70 6.12 12.95
N ALA A 185 -10.32 5.98 11.68
CA ALA A 185 -8.99 5.55 11.27
C ALA A 185 -8.11 6.77 10.94
N ARG A 186 -7.07 6.98 11.73
CA ARG A 186 -6.02 7.97 11.48
C ARG A 186 -4.91 7.35 10.65
N VAL A 187 -4.56 8.02 9.56
CA VAL A 187 -3.43 7.66 8.69
C VAL A 187 -2.36 8.75 8.79
N ILE A 188 -1.12 8.35 9.06
CA ILE A 188 0.04 9.23 9.20
C ILE A 188 1.06 8.86 8.11
N ASN A 189 1.56 9.83 7.37
CA ASN A 189 2.56 9.63 6.33
C ASN A 189 3.96 9.95 6.84
N LEU A 190 4.79 8.93 7.01
CA LEU A 190 6.20 9.07 7.43
C LEU A 190 7.13 9.45 6.27
N SER A 191 6.59 9.52 5.06
CA SER A 191 7.31 9.85 3.83
C SER A 191 7.21 11.36 3.57
N MET A 192 8.05 12.16 4.23
CA MET A 192 7.91 13.63 4.22
C MET A 192 7.87 14.29 2.83
N ASN A 193 8.59 13.72 1.87
CA ASN A 193 8.64 14.20 0.48
C ASN A 193 7.66 13.46 -0.45
N SER A 194 6.73 12.68 0.11
CA SER A 194 5.72 11.96 -0.67
C SER A 194 4.77 12.92 -1.37
N ARG A 195 4.35 12.58 -2.60
CA ARG A 195 3.29 13.28 -3.32
C ARG A 195 1.90 13.07 -2.71
N VAL A 196 1.73 12.11 -1.81
CA VAL A 196 0.48 11.86 -1.09
C VAL A 196 0.41 12.84 0.10
N GLU A 197 -0.22 13.99 -0.13
CA GLU A 197 -0.31 15.12 0.82
C GLU A 197 -1.58 15.10 1.69
N CYS A 198 -2.53 14.22 1.40
CA CYS A 198 -3.85 14.21 2.06
C CYS A 198 -3.81 13.72 3.52
N PHE A 199 -2.67 13.24 4.00
CA PHE A 199 -2.48 12.75 5.36
C PHE A 199 -1.46 13.62 6.09
N GLU A 200 -1.62 13.72 7.41
CA GLU A 200 -0.61 14.35 8.27
C GLU A 200 0.76 13.71 8.03
N LYS A 201 1.78 14.55 7.87
CA LYS A 201 3.16 14.12 7.68
C LYS A 201 3.97 14.34 8.96
N ILE A 202 4.57 13.28 9.46
CA ILE A 202 5.40 13.30 10.68
C ILE A 202 6.69 12.53 10.40
N GLU A 203 7.83 13.08 10.79
CA GLU A 203 9.11 12.35 10.74
C GLU A 203 9.04 11.09 11.63
N PHE A 204 9.72 10.03 11.22
CA PHE A 204 9.66 8.72 11.88
C PHE A 204 9.90 8.80 13.39
N GLU A 205 10.95 9.51 13.80
CA GLU A 205 11.35 9.65 15.20
C GLU A 205 10.26 10.35 16.03
N LYS A 206 9.64 11.40 15.46
CA LYS A 206 8.58 12.15 16.13
C LYS A 206 7.29 11.32 16.23
N ALA A 207 6.98 10.52 15.22
CA ALA A 207 5.76 9.71 15.18
C ALA A 207 5.68 8.67 16.31
N PHE A 208 6.83 8.26 16.84
CA PHE A 208 6.95 7.29 17.93
C PHE A 208 7.54 7.87 19.21
N ASN A 209 7.57 9.21 19.36
CA ASN A 209 8.13 9.93 20.51
C ASN A 209 9.54 9.46 20.88
N LEU A 210 10.35 9.19 19.86
CA LEU A 210 11.75 8.80 19.98
C LEU A 210 12.57 10.07 20.19
N GLU A 211 12.41 10.72 21.34
CA GLU A 211 13.35 11.76 21.73
C GLU A 211 14.72 11.11 21.97
N LYS A 212 15.76 11.69 21.38
CA LYS A 212 17.13 11.29 21.66
C LYS A 212 17.37 11.50 23.14
N VAL A 213 17.46 10.41 23.90
CA VAL A 213 18.19 10.43 25.17
C VAL A 213 19.64 10.77 24.79
N ALA A 214 19.97 12.05 24.91
CA ALA A 214 21.31 12.57 24.71
C ALA A 214 22.19 12.18 25.90
#